data_AF-A0A3Q9WMI7-F1
#
_entry.id   AF-A0A3Q9WMI7-F1
#
_cell.length_a   1.000
_cell.length_b   1.000
_cell.length_c   1.000
_cell.angle_alpha   90.00
_cell.angle_beta   90.00
_cell.angle_gamma   90.00
#
_symmetry.space_group_name_H-M   'P 1'
#
loop_
_entity.id
_entity.type
_entity.pdbx_description
1 polymer ?
#
loop_
_entity_poly.entity_id
_entity_poly.type
_entity_poly.pdbx_seq_one_letter_code
_entity_poly.pdbx_strand_id
1 'polypeptide(L)'
;MITASLLGVAVSATGWRPPAPVWDSLALIGGAAVPMVLISFGMSLPGSRPLRPSPDRLQVLMATALKSAVMPAATYLIAHFLFGLDGERLLGAVVVAALPTAQNVFMFASRYDRGMTLARDSVLLSSVLAIPALVVVAALLA
;
A
#
# COMPACT_ATOMS: atom_id res chain seq x y z
N MET A 1 -14.15 -9.87 3.38
CA MET A 1 -13.28 -9.00 2.58
C MET A 1 -13.69 -9.06 1.13
N ILE A 2 -13.40 -10.14 0.41
CA ILE A 2 -13.74 -10.26 -1.02
C ILE A 2 -15.25 -10.11 -1.28
N THR A 3 -16.10 -10.81 -0.51
CA THR A 3 -17.57 -10.71 -0.64
C THR A 3 -18.09 -9.29 -0.41
N ALA A 4 -17.61 -8.62 0.64
CA ALA A 4 -17.98 -7.24 0.95
C ALA A 4 -17.50 -6.25 -0.12
N SER A 5 -16.28 -6.40 -0.63
CA SER A 5 -15.74 -5.58 -1.73
C SER A 5 -16.54 -5.79 -3.02
N LEU A 6 -16.89 -7.03 -3.37
CA LEU A 6 -17.72 -7.34 -4.53
C LEU A 6 -19.12 -6.75 -4.42
N LEU A 7 -19.76 -6.86 -3.25
CA LEU A 7 -21.06 -6.23 -3.00
C LEU A 7 -20.97 -4.70 -3.12
N GLY A 8 -19.92 -4.08 -2.58
CA GLY A 8 -19.69 -2.64 -2.72
C GLY A 8 -19.53 -2.22 -4.19
N VAL A 9 -18.78 -2.99 -4.98
CA VAL A 9 -18.63 -2.76 -6.42
C VAL A 9 -19.96 -2.93 -7.16
N ALA A 10 -20.74 -3.98 -6.84
CA ALA A 10 -22.04 -4.21 -7.46
C ALA A 10 -23.04 -3.06 -7.15
N VAL A 11 -23.11 -2.61 -5.90
CA VAL A 11 -23.92 -1.46 -5.50
C VAL A 11 -23.47 -0.20 -6.24
N SER A 12 -22.16 0.06 -6.30
CA SER A 12 -21.60 1.20 -7.05
C SER A 12 -21.96 1.15 -8.54
N ALA A 13 -21.86 -0.02 -9.17
CA ALA A 13 -22.15 -0.20 -10.59
C ALA A 13 -23.64 -0.02 -10.94
N THR A 14 -24.55 -0.33 -10.02
CA THR A 14 -26.00 -0.14 -10.22
C THR A 14 -26.47 1.30 -10.01
N GLY A 15 -25.61 2.18 -9.46
CA GLY A 15 -25.98 3.56 -9.10
C GLY A 15 -27.00 3.65 -7.96
N TRP A 16 -27.38 2.52 -7.36
CA TRP A 16 -28.34 2.46 -6.29
C TRP A 16 -27.75 3.07 -5.02
N ARG A 17 -28.50 4.01 -4.42
CA ARG A 17 -28.12 4.66 -3.16
C ARG A 17 -28.91 4.04 -2.01
N PRO A 18 -28.24 3.38 -1.06
CA PRO A 18 -28.90 2.87 0.14
C PRO A 18 -29.59 4.01 0.92
N PRO A 19 -30.62 3.71 1.72
CA PRO A 19 -31.24 4.68 2.62
C PRO A 19 -30.19 5.32 3.55
N ALA A 20 -30.37 6.62 3.86
CA ALA A 20 -29.41 7.41 4.62
C ALA A 20 -28.89 6.74 5.91
N PRO A 21 -29.72 6.09 6.75
CA PRO A 21 -29.22 5.44 7.98
C PRO A 21 -28.18 4.33 7.70
N VAL A 22 -28.35 3.59 6.61
CA VAL A 22 -27.44 2.52 6.20
C VAL A 22 -26.15 3.13 5.65
N TRP A 23 -26.29 4.16 4.82
CA TRP A 23 -25.15 4.85 4.21
C TRP A 23 -24.25 5.52 5.26
N ASP A 24 -24.86 6.27 6.19
CA ASP A 24 -24.13 6.98 7.24
C ASP A 24 -23.36 6.01 8.15
N SER A 25 -23.99 4.89 8.52
CA SER A 25 -23.35 3.82 9.30
C SER A 25 -22.14 3.22 8.55
N LEU A 26 -22.30 2.92 7.26
CA LEU A 26 -21.21 2.40 6.42
C LEU A 26 -20.09 3.44 6.24
N ALA A 27 -20.44 4.71 6.07
CA ALA A 27 -19.48 5.80 5.93
C ALA A 27 -18.64 5.99 7.20
N LEU A 28 -19.26 5.91 8.38
CA LEU A 28 -18.56 5.97 9.67
C LEU A 28 -17.57 4.80 9.83
N ILE A 29 -18.03 3.57 9.56
CA ILE A 29 -17.17 2.37 9.66
C ILE A 29 -16.02 2.43 8.64
N GLY A 30 -16.33 2.82 7.39
CA GLY A 30 -15.34 2.96 6.32
C GLY A 30 -14.29 4.02 6.63
N GLY A 31 -14.71 5.18 7.14
CA GLY A 31 -13.80 6.25 7.56
C GLY A 31 -12.91 5.87 8.73
N ALA A 32 -13.42 5.07 9.67
CA ALA A 32 -12.65 4.58 10.81
C ALA A 32 -11.63 3.47 10.45
N ALA A 33 -11.80 2.80 9.31
CA ALA A 33 -10.99 1.63 8.95
C ALA A 33 -9.48 1.94 8.84
N VAL A 34 -9.11 3.03 8.16
CA VAL A 34 -7.70 3.40 7.95
C VAL A 34 -7.00 3.77 9.26
N PRO A 35 -7.55 4.66 10.11
CA PRO A 35 -7.00 4.94 11.43
C PRO A 35 -6.86 3.68 12.31
N MET A 36 -7.88 2.81 12.33
CA MET A 36 -7.86 1.60 13.15
C MET A 36 -6.75 0.62 12.72
N VAL A 37 -6.56 0.44 11.41
CA VAL A 37 -5.47 -0.40 10.88
C VAL A 37 -4.10 0.20 11.20
N LEU A 38 -3.95 1.53 11.11
CA LEU A 38 -2.72 2.21 11.51
C LEU A 38 -2.41 2.07 13.00
N ILE A 39 -3.42 2.18 13.87
CA ILE A 39 -3.25 1.95 15.31
C ILE A 39 -2.87 0.48 15.59
N SER A 40 -3.55 -0.48 14.95
CA SER A 40 -3.22 -1.91 15.06
C SER A 40 -1.79 -2.21 14.59
N PHE A 41 -1.37 -1.61 13.47
CA PHE A 41 -0.01 -1.68 12.99
C PHE A 41 0.97 -1.07 14.00
N GLY A 42 0.69 0.12 14.52
CA GLY A 42 1.48 0.78 15.56
C GLY A 42 1.65 -0.06 16.82
N MET A 43 0.58 -0.69 17.31
CA MET A 43 0.62 -1.61 18.45
C MET A 43 1.44 -2.87 18.18
N SER A 44 1.69 -3.24 16.93
CA SER A 44 2.54 -4.37 16.55
C SER A 44 4.04 -4.04 16.48
N LEU A 45 4.41 -2.76 16.63
CA LEU A 45 5.80 -2.26 16.54
C LEU A 45 6.64 -2.45 17.80
N PRO A 46 6.11 -2.33 19.04
CA PRO A 46 6.89 -2.59 20.24
C PRO A 46 7.54 -3.98 20.20
N GLY A 47 8.86 -4.04 20.38
CA GLY A 47 9.64 -5.28 20.29
C GLY A 47 10.01 -5.73 18.86
N SER A 48 9.42 -5.11 17.82
CA SER A 48 9.90 -5.25 16.44
C SER A 48 11.28 -4.62 16.32
N ARG A 49 12.22 -5.33 15.71
CA ARG A 49 13.49 -4.76 15.28
C ARG A 49 13.68 -5.13 13.82
N PRO A 50 13.19 -4.26 12.90
CA PRO A 50 13.36 -4.47 11.47
C PRO A 50 14.84 -4.75 11.19
N LEU A 51 15.12 -5.75 10.36
CA LEU A 51 16.48 -6.18 9.97
C LEU A 51 17.32 -6.91 11.04
N ARG A 52 16.74 -7.29 12.19
CA ARG A 52 17.40 -8.27 13.07
C ARG A 52 17.73 -9.54 12.28
N PRO A 53 18.82 -10.26 12.63
CA PRO A 53 19.08 -11.58 12.06
C PRO A 53 17.88 -12.49 12.32
N SER A 54 17.13 -12.80 11.27
CA SER A 54 15.98 -13.70 11.27
C SER A 54 15.95 -14.43 9.93
N PRO A 55 15.31 -15.61 9.86
CA PRO A 55 15.11 -16.34 8.60
C PRO A 55 14.40 -15.49 7.53
N ASP A 56 13.55 -14.55 7.98
CA ASP A 56 12.71 -13.73 7.12
C ASP A 56 13.40 -12.44 6.65
N ARG A 57 14.58 -12.09 7.19
CA ARG A 57 15.27 -10.83 6.89
C ARG A 57 15.52 -10.62 5.40
N LEU A 58 15.94 -11.67 4.70
CA LEU A 58 16.19 -11.59 3.27
C LEU A 58 14.90 -11.34 2.51
N GLN A 59 13.81 -12.01 2.89
CA GLN A 59 12.48 -11.81 2.27
C GLN A 59 11.97 -10.39 2.50
N VAL A 60 12.12 -9.85 3.71
CA VAL A 60 11.75 -8.46 4.04
C VAL A 60 12.52 -7.46 3.17
N LEU A 61 13.84 -7.64 3.07
CA LEU A 61 14.69 -6.75 2.29
C LEU A 61 14.36 -6.82 0.81
N MET A 62 14.19 -8.02 0.27
CA MET A 62 13.79 -8.24 -1.12
C MET A 62 12.43 -7.63 -1.41
N ALA A 63 11.41 -7.87 -0.59
CA ALA A 63 10.07 -7.31 -0.76
C ALA A 63 10.10 -5.77 -0.72
N THR A 64 10.87 -5.21 0.21
CA THR A 64 11.03 -3.76 0.36
C THR A 64 11.73 -3.15 -0.87
N ALA A 65 12.82 -3.76 -1.33
CA ALA A 65 13.58 -3.27 -2.48
C ALA A 65 12.77 -3.38 -3.77
N LEU A 66 12.06 -4.50 -3.95
CA LEU A 66 11.16 -4.72 -5.08
C LEU A 66 10.07 -3.65 -5.13
N LYS A 67 9.41 -3.37 -4.01
CA LYS A 67 8.33 -2.39 -3.96
C LYS A 67 8.82 -0.94 -4.09
N SER A 68 9.90 -0.59 -3.41
CA SER A 68 10.31 0.82 -3.23
C SER A 68 11.27 1.31 -4.31
N ALA A 69 11.97 0.41 -5.01
CA ALA A 69 12.95 0.78 -6.05
C ALA A 69 12.65 0.10 -7.39
N VAL A 70 12.51 -1.23 -7.41
CA VAL A 70 12.34 -1.97 -8.67
C VAL A 70 11.02 -1.63 -9.36
N MET A 71 9.91 -1.58 -8.60
CA MET A 71 8.59 -1.27 -9.17
C MET A 71 8.52 0.17 -9.74
N PRO A 72 8.97 1.24 -9.06
CA PRO A 72 9.03 2.57 -9.65
C PRO A 72 9.95 2.66 -10.87
N ALA A 73 11.14 2.06 -10.81
CA ALA A 73 12.08 2.06 -11.94
C ALA A 73 11.51 1.32 -13.15
N ALA A 74 10.93 0.14 -12.95
CA ALA A 74 10.25 -0.60 -14.00
C ALA A 74 9.06 0.18 -14.56
N THR A 75 8.30 0.87 -13.71
CA THR A 75 7.18 1.71 -14.14
C THR A 75 7.67 2.85 -15.01
N TYR A 76 8.75 3.55 -14.64
CA TYR A 76 9.34 4.61 -15.48
C TYR A 76 9.77 4.08 -16.84
N LEU A 77 10.52 2.97 -16.88
CA LEU A 77 11.02 2.40 -18.12
C LEU A 77 9.86 1.96 -19.04
N ILE A 78 8.86 1.28 -18.49
CA ILE A 78 7.72 0.79 -19.26
C ILE A 78 6.84 1.97 -19.72
N ALA A 79 6.51 2.90 -18.82
CA ALA A 79 5.66 4.05 -19.13
C ALA A 79 6.29 4.94 -20.21
N HIS A 80 7.58 5.24 -20.10
CA HIS A 80 8.25 6.10 -21.05
C HIS A 80 8.56 5.38 -22.38
N PHE A 81 9.22 4.22 -22.34
CA PHE A 81 9.69 3.58 -23.57
C PHE A 81 8.64 2.75 -24.32
N LEU A 82 7.70 2.11 -23.60
CA LEU A 82 6.69 1.26 -24.25
C LEU A 82 5.40 2.01 -24.52
N PHE A 83 5.00 2.91 -23.60
CA PHE A 83 3.73 3.64 -23.70
C PHE A 83 3.89 5.10 -24.16
N GLY A 84 5.12 5.62 -24.30
CA GLY A 84 5.37 7.00 -24.73
C GLY A 84 4.76 8.04 -23.78
N LEU A 85 4.65 7.72 -22.49
CA LEU A 85 4.14 8.66 -21.50
C LEU A 85 5.22 9.68 -21.16
N ASP A 86 4.84 10.95 -21.23
CA ASP A 86 5.70 12.09 -20.90
C ASP A 86 4.99 13.07 -19.95
N GLY A 87 5.79 13.97 -19.36
CA GLY A 87 5.32 15.03 -18.46
C GLY A 87 4.53 14.51 -17.26
N GLU A 88 3.40 15.16 -16.95
CA GLU A 88 2.58 14.86 -15.77
C GLU A 88 2.06 13.41 -15.73
N ARG A 89 1.81 12.79 -16.90
CA ARG A 89 1.31 11.41 -16.96
C ARG A 89 2.36 10.40 -16.53
N LEU A 90 3.61 10.64 -16.93
CA LEU A 90 4.76 9.83 -16.51
C LEU A 90 5.02 10.01 -15.01
N LEU A 91 5.02 11.26 -14.54
CA LEU A 91 5.16 11.57 -13.12
C LEU A 91 4.09 10.85 -12.28
N GLY A 92 2.81 10.97 -12.68
CA GLY A 92 1.70 10.33 -11.97
C GLY A 92 1.85 8.81 -11.88
N ALA A 93 2.22 8.14 -12.98
CA ALA A 93 2.42 6.69 -12.99
C ALA A 93 3.55 6.26 -12.03
N VAL A 94 4.70 6.95 -12.08
CA VAL A 94 5.87 6.59 -11.26
C VAL A 94 5.65 6.93 -9.79
N VAL A 95 4.98 8.04 -9.48
CA VAL A 95 4.60 8.42 -8.11
C VAL A 95 3.69 7.36 -7.49
N VAL A 96 2.67 6.91 -8.21
CA VAL A 96 1.77 5.85 -7.75
C VAL A 96 2.53 4.54 -7.50
N ALA A 97 3.50 4.21 -8.36
CA ALA A 97 4.35 3.04 -8.16
C ALA A 97 5.27 3.17 -6.93
N ALA A 98 5.74 4.39 -6.61
CA ALA A 98 6.62 4.70 -5.48
C ALA A 98 5.90 4.78 -4.13
N LEU A 99 4.56 4.78 -4.11
CA LEU A 99 3.79 4.71 -2.87
C LEU A 99 4.15 3.46 -2.05
N PRO A 100 4.09 3.54 -0.71
CA PRO A 100 4.49 2.46 0.16
C PRO A 100 3.60 1.22 0.02
N THR A 101 4.04 0.12 0.64
CA THR A 101 3.27 -1.12 0.64
C THR A 101 1.89 -0.90 1.24
N ALA A 102 0.85 -1.43 0.59
CA ALA A 102 -0.52 -1.29 1.05
C ALA A 102 -0.71 -1.91 2.46
N GLN A 103 -1.44 -1.20 3.32
CA GLN A 103 -1.77 -1.67 4.67
C GLN A 103 -2.57 -2.98 4.68
N ASN A 104 -3.25 -3.29 3.58
CA ASN A 104 -3.96 -4.56 3.41
C ASN A 104 -3.03 -5.78 3.54
N VAL A 105 -1.75 -5.66 3.20
CA VAL A 105 -0.78 -6.76 3.37
C VAL A 105 -0.64 -7.15 4.84
N PHE A 106 -0.55 -6.17 5.73
CA PHE A 106 -0.52 -6.40 7.18
C PHE A 106 -1.84 -6.99 7.68
N MET A 107 -2.97 -6.47 7.19
CA MET A 107 -4.28 -6.98 7.59
C MET A 107 -4.51 -8.43 7.14
N PHE A 108 -4.04 -8.84 5.96
CA PHE A 108 -4.06 -10.24 5.54
C PHE A 108 -3.15 -11.11 6.40
N ALA A 109 -1.92 -10.66 6.67
CA ALA A 109 -0.98 -11.38 7.53
C ALA A 109 -1.54 -11.61 8.94
N SER A 110 -2.17 -10.57 9.52
CA SER A 110 -2.83 -10.66 10.83
C SER A 110 -4.07 -11.54 10.81
N ARG A 111 -4.89 -11.48 9.76
CA ARG A 111 -6.10 -12.30 9.61
C ARG A 111 -5.80 -13.79 9.51
N TYR A 112 -4.71 -14.15 8.81
CA TYR A 112 -4.33 -15.53 8.58
C TYR A 112 -3.24 -16.03 9.54
N ASP A 113 -2.76 -15.18 10.44
CA ASP A 113 -1.65 -15.45 11.36
C ASP A 113 -0.40 -16.02 10.66
N ARG A 114 -0.04 -15.42 9.51
CA ARG A 114 1.08 -15.86 8.67
C ARG A 114 1.86 -14.68 8.13
N GLY A 115 3.19 -14.77 8.19
CA GLY A 115 4.08 -13.75 7.63
C GLY A 115 3.96 -12.38 8.31
N MET A 116 3.55 -12.34 9.58
CA MET A 116 3.34 -11.08 10.30
C MET A 116 4.59 -10.20 10.36
N THR A 117 5.76 -10.81 10.62
CA THR A 117 7.06 -10.12 10.60
C THR A 117 7.38 -9.57 9.21
N LEU A 118 7.17 -10.37 8.16
CA LEU A 118 7.40 -9.97 6.77
C LEU A 118 6.53 -8.77 6.41
N ALA A 119 5.22 -8.89 6.63
CA ALA A 119 4.26 -7.84 6.30
C ALA A 119 4.52 -6.55 7.10
N ARG A 120 4.72 -6.65 8.41
CA ARG A 120 4.97 -5.48 9.27
C ARG A 120 6.26 -4.77 8.88
N ASP A 121 7.36 -5.50 8.80
CA ASP A 121 8.68 -4.90 8.59
C ASP A 121 8.82 -4.35 7.16
N SER A 122 8.24 -5.00 6.14
CA SER A 122 8.21 -4.45 4.78
C SER A 122 7.31 -3.21 4.66
N VAL A 123 6.15 -3.18 5.32
CA VAL A 123 5.30 -1.98 5.36
C VAL A 123 6.02 -0.82 6.04
N LEU A 124 6.71 -1.07 7.17
CA LEU A 124 7.52 -0.06 7.84
C LEU A 124 8.61 0.50 6.94
N LEU A 125 9.48 -0.38 6.42
CA LEU A 125 10.63 0.04 5.64
C LEU A 125 10.20 0.75 4.35
N SER A 126 9.20 0.23 3.64
CA SER A 126 8.68 0.90 2.44
C SER A 126 8.00 2.24 2.75
N SER A 127 7.37 2.41 3.91
CA SER A 127 6.81 3.71 4.33
C SER A 127 7.89 4.75 4.59
N VAL A 128 8.97 4.35 5.26
CA VAL A 128 10.13 5.23 5.48
C VAL A 128 10.83 5.56 4.16
N LEU A 129 11.02 4.57 3.29
CA LEU A 129 11.67 4.74 1.99
C LEU A 129 10.81 5.48 0.96
N ALA A 130 9.49 5.50 1.12
CA ALA A 130 8.60 6.23 0.22
C ALA A 130 8.89 7.74 0.22
N ILE A 131 9.26 8.33 1.37
CA ILE A 131 9.60 9.76 1.45
C ILE A 131 10.78 10.11 0.50
N PRO A 132 11.98 9.53 0.65
CA PRO A 132 13.08 9.83 -0.26
C PRO A 132 12.80 9.36 -1.69
N ALA A 133 12.09 8.25 -1.90
CA ALA A 133 11.74 7.77 -3.24
C ALA A 133 10.86 8.79 -3.99
N LEU A 134 9.82 9.32 -3.33
CA LEU A 134 8.93 10.33 -3.91
C LEU A 134 9.67 11.64 -4.18
N VAL A 135 10.59 12.05 -3.30
CA VAL A 135 11.44 13.23 -3.52
C VAL A 135 12.32 13.04 -4.76
N VAL A 136 12.96 11.89 -4.91
CA VAL A 136 13.80 11.57 -6.08
C VAL A 136 12.96 11.54 -7.36
N VAL A 137 11.80 10.89 -7.33
CA VAL A 137 10.89 10.82 -8.49
C VAL A 137 10.42 12.22 -8.90
N ALA A 138 10.01 13.05 -7.94
CA ALA A 138 9.61 14.42 -8.22
C ALA A 138 10.78 15.26 -8.74
N ALA A 139 11.97 15.16 -8.15
CA ALA A 139 13.13 15.93 -8.59
C ALA A 139 13.63 15.55 -10.00
N LEU A 140 13.38 14.32 -10.45
CA LEU A 140 13.81 13.83 -11.77
C LEU A 140 12.76 14.06 -12.86
N LEU A 141 11.47 14.14 -12.51
CA LEU A 141 10.35 14.13 -13.47
C LEU A 141 9.41 15.34 -13.40
N ALA A 142 9.60 16.25 -12.42
CA ALA A 142 8.89 17.53 -12.35
C ALA A 142 9.69 18.64 -13.04
#